data_AF-A0A7Z8WCQ8-F1
#
_entry.id   AF-A0A7Z8WCQ8-F1
#
_cell.length_a   1.000
_cell.length_b   1.000
_cell.length_c   1.000
_cell.angle_alpha   90.00
_cell.angle_beta   90.00
_cell.angle_gamma   90.00
#
_symmetry.space_group_name_H-M   'P 1'
#
loop_
_entity.id
_entity.type
_entity.pdbx_description
1 polymer ?
#
loop_
_entity_poly.entity_id
_entity_poly.type
_entity_poly.pdbx_seq_one_letter_code
_entity_poly.pdbx_strand_id
1 'polypeptide(L)'
;MQGFEYYNKVPVTYSLGKFLFPDHVKNHGAETGVLKMKFKEKNVKMSFNPYIIRNNQITPTQGQEKQNMLQYLQSTSNDVQIEQDGKIINMR
;
A
#
# COMPACT_ATOMS: atom_id res chain seq x y z
N MET A 1 4.38 -6.15 2.38
CA MET A 1 3.16 -5.47 2.87
C MET A 1 1.97 -6.41 2.64
N GLN A 2 0.90 -6.33 3.43
CA GLN A 2 -0.30 -7.15 3.18
C GLN A 2 -1.26 -6.42 2.22
N GLY A 3 -2.01 -7.16 1.42
CA GLY A 3 -2.93 -6.61 0.44
C GLY A 3 -4.14 -5.89 1.03
N PHE A 4 -4.96 -5.34 0.14
CA PHE A 4 -6.19 -4.63 0.47
C PHE A 4 -7.42 -5.48 0.14
N GLU A 5 -8.47 -5.32 0.94
CA GLU A 5 -9.71 -6.07 0.76
C GLU A 5 -10.91 -5.19 1.10
N TYR A 6 -12.09 -5.62 0.66
CA TYR A 6 -13.36 -5.04 1.08
C TYR A 6 -14.28 -6.12 1.66
N TYR A 7 -14.83 -5.86 2.84
CA TYR A 7 -15.87 -6.68 3.46
C TYR A 7 -17.15 -5.84 3.61
N ASN A 8 -18.25 -6.27 2.99
CA ASN A 8 -19.53 -5.53 2.99
C ASN A 8 -19.37 -4.03 2.62
N LYS A 9 -18.58 -3.74 1.58
CA LYS A 9 -18.24 -2.37 1.10
C LYS A 9 -17.39 -1.54 2.08
N VAL A 10 -16.94 -2.14 3.18
CA VAL A 10 -16.02 -1.51 4.15
C VAL A 10 -14.59 -1.94 3.81
N PRO A 11 -13.64 -1.01 3.65
CA PRO A 11 -12.25 -1.36 3.39
C PRO A 11 -11.60 -2.02 4.61
N VAL A 12 -10.84 -3.09 4.38
CA VAL A 12 -10.04 -3.80 5.37
C VAL A 12 -8.58 -3.74 4.95
N THR A 13 -7.72 -3.24 5.84
CA THR A 13 -6.28 -3.08 5.58
C THR A 13 -5.48 -3.49 6.79
N TYR A 14 -4.37 -4.22 6.59
CA TYR A 14 -3.51 -4.69 7.67
C TYR A 14 -2.16 -3.98 7.64
N SER A 15 -1.81 -3.34 8.76
CA SER A 15 -0.44 -2.86 8.99
C SER A 15 0.30 -3.88 9.84
N LEU A 16 1.37 -4.46 9.29
CA LEU A 16 2.16 -5.49 9.96
C LEU A 16 3.11 -4.93 11.05
N GLY A 17 2.99 -3.64 11.40
CA GLY A 17 3.68 -3.04 12.54
C GLY A 17 5.21 -3.10 12.48
N LYS A 18 5.82 -2.33 11.57
CA LYS A 18 7.28 -2.16 11.52
C LYS A 18 7.68 -0.76 11.95
N PHE A 19 8.84 -0.64 12.59
CA PHE A 19 9.46 0.64 12.85
C PHE A 19 9.74 1.36 11.52
N LEU A 20 9.64 2.70 11.53
CA LEU A 20 9.87 3.52 10.35
C LEU A 20 11.35 3.84 10.11
N PHE A 21 12.18 3.73 11.14
CA PHE A 21 13.62 4.03 11.11
C PHE A 21 14.54 2.87 11.58
N PRO A 22 14.29 1.60 11.20
CA PRO A 22 15.15 0.49 11.56
C PRO A 22 16.39 0.45 10.64
N ASP A 23 17.52 0.10 11.22
CA ASP A 23 18.83 -0.09 10.56
C ASP A 23 19.06 -1.51 10.02
N HIS A 24 18.15 -2.44 10.33
CA HIS A 24 18.30 -3.86 10.04
C HIS A 24 17.29 -4.40 9.00
N VAL A 25 16.40 -3.56 8.45
CA VAL A 25 15.42 -4.02 7.46
C VAL A 25 16.03 -4.21 6.08
N LYS A 26 15.66 -5.31 5.41
CA LYS A 26 16.13 -5.66 4.05
C LYS A 26 14.98 -6.25 3.23
N ASN A 27 15.07 -6.19 1.90
CA ASN A 27 14.06 -6.73 0.96
C ASN A 27 12.64 -6.17 1.27
N HIS A 28 11.60 -6.99 1.18
CA HIS A 28 10.23 -6.66 1.64
C HIS A 28 10.14 -6.25 3.12
N GLY A 29 11.23 -6.44 3.88
CA GLY A 29 11.50 -5.86 5.19
C GLY A 29 11.42 -4.33 5.19
N ALA A 30 12.03 -3.70 4.18
CA ALA A 30 12.25 -2.26 4.07
C ALA A 30 11.13 -1.50 3.32
N GLU A 31 10.16 -2.23 2.77
CA GLU A 31 8.99 -1.64 2.11
C GLU A 31 8.01 -1.08 3.14
N THR A 32 7.54 0.14 2.88
CA THR A 32 6.53 0.81 3.69
C THR A 32 5.61 1.64 2.78
N GLY A 33 4.62 2.31 3.34
CA GLY A 33 3.89 3.29 2.57
C GLY A 33 2.80 4.02 3.31
N VAL A 34 2.14 4.91 2.59
CA VAL A 34 1.06 5.74 3.11
C VAL A 34 -0.23 5.30 2.43
N LEU A 35 -1.14 4.76 3.23
CA LEU A 35 -2.54 4.59 2.83
C LEU A 35 -3.27 5.92 3.04
N LYS A 36 -3.82 6.48 1.97
CA LYS A 36 -4.65 7.68 2.00
C LYS A 36 -6.10 7.28 1.80
N MET A 37 -6.94 7.67 2.74
CA MET A 37 -8.40 7.46 2.68
C MET A 37 -9.09 8.82 2.62
N LYS A 38 -10.04 8.97 1.69
CA LYS A 38 -10.90 10.15 1.60
C LYS A 38 -12.35 9.73 1.84
N PHE A 39 -12.98 10.35 2.82
CA PHE A 39 -14.36 10.09 3.20
C PHE A 39 -15.25 11.19 2.63
N LYS A 40 -16.30 10.80 1.91
CA LYS A 40 -17.37 11.71 1.46
C LYS A 40 -18.71 11.01 1.62
N GLU A 41 -19.48 11.43 2.62
CA GLU A 41 -20.73 10.78 3.03
C GLU A 41 -20.51 9.27 3.27
N LYS A 42 -21.18 8.41 2.49
CA LYS A 42 -21.06 6.96 2.55
C LYS A 42 -19.96 6.38 1.66
N ASN A 43 -19.21 7.23 0.94
CA ASN A 43 -18.18 6.80 0.00
C ASN A 43 -16.79 6.97 0.62
N VAL A 44 -15.99 5.91 0.51
CA VAL A 44 -14.57 5.90 0.90
C VAL A 44 -13.75 5.68 -0.35
N LYS A 45 -12.80 6.59 -0.63
CA LYS A 45 -11.80 6.41 -1.70
C LYS A 45 -10.47 6.10 -1.08
N MET A 46 -9.80 5.06 -1.57
CA MET A 46 -8.48 4.65 -1.11
C MET A 46 -7.42 4.82 -2.20
N SER A 47 -6.23 5.22 -1.78
CA SER A 47 -5.02 5.21 -2.61
C SER A 47 -3.82 4.89 -1.76
N PHE A 48 -2.89 4.11 -2.28
CA PHE A 48 -1.66 3.74 -1.60
C PHE A 48 -0.44 4.28 -2.32
N ASN A 49 0.43 4.94 -1.57
CA ASN A 49 1.72 5.42 -2.05
C ASN A 49 2.84 4.57 -1.43
N PRO A 50 3.57 3.77 -2.21
CA PRO A 50 4.69 2.98 -1.71
C PRO A 50 5.95 3.81 -1.47
N TYR A 51 6.66 3.49 -0.41
CA TYR A 51 7.94 4.06 -0.01
C TYR A 51 8.90 2.94 0.38
N ILE A 52 10.19 3.26 0.41
CA ILE A 52 11.22 2.31 0.80
C ILE A 52 12.17 2.95 1.80
N ILE A 53 12.54 2.17 2.82
CA ILE A 53 13.50 2.59 3.83
C ILE A 53 14.91 2.32 3.29
N ARG A 54 15.71 3.38 3.15
CA ARG A 54 17.12 3.32 2.77
C ARG A 54 17.92 4.15 3.75
N ASN A 55 18.99 3.60 4.31
CA ASN A 55 19.85 4.31 5.26
C ASN A 55 19.04 5.01 6.38
N ASN A 56 18.08 4.29 6.98
CA ASN A 56 17.19 4.80 8.03
C ASN A 56 16.28 5.97 7.61
N GLN A 57 16.06 6.17 6.30
CA GLN A 57 15.21 7.23 5.78
C GLN A 57 14.13 6.67 4.86
N ILE A 58 12.93 7.21 4.99
CA ILE A 58 11.79 6.88 4.12
C ILE A 58 11.96 7.66 2.81
N THR A 59 12.18 6.93 1.71
CA THR A 59 12.33 7.52 0.37
C THR A 59 11.11 7.20 -0.49
N PRO A 60 10.53 8.17 -1.22
CA PRO A 60 9.49 7.89 -2.21
C PRO A 60 10.00 6.91 -3.27
N THR A 61 9.19 5.91 -3.60
CA THR A 61 9.48 5.06 -4.77
C THR A 61 9.06 5.75 -6.06
N GLN A 62 9.76 5.47 -7.15
CA GLN A 62 9.52 6.07 -8.46
C GLN A 62 9.68 5.04 -9.58
N GLY A 63 9.12 5.34 -10.76
CA GLY A 63 9.27 4.52 -11.96
C GLY A 63 8.92 3.05 -11.72
N GLN A 64 9.81 2.16 -12.17
CA GLN A 64 9.62 0.70 -12.09
C GLN A 64 9.53 0.17 -10.65
N GLU A 65 10.26 0.77 -9.70
CA GLU A 65 10.21 0.33 -8.29
C GLU A 65 8.80 0.51 -7.71
N LYS A 66 8.19 1.68 -7.95
CA LYS A 66 6.80 1.94 -7.56
C LYS A 66 5.88 0.91 -8.19
N GLN A 67 6.03 0.64 -9.50
CA GLN A 67 5.16 -0.29 -10.21
C GLN A 67 5.28 -1.73 -9.69
N ASN A 68 6.50 -2.19 -9.42
CA ASN A 68 6.74 -3.54 -8.88
C ASN A 68 6.07 -3.71 -7.50
N MET A 69 6.16 -2.70 -6.63
CA MET A 69 5.52 -2.74 -5.31
C MET A 69 3.99 -2.72 -5.41
N LEU A 70 3.42 -1.91 -6.31
CA LEU A 70 1.97 -1.90 -6.55
C LEU A 70 1.48 -3.22 -7.15
N GLN A 71 2.24 -3.84 -8.06
CA GLN A 71 1.94 -5.16 -8.63
C GLN A 71 1.99 -6.27 -7.57
N TYR A 72 2.98 -6.22 -6.68
CA TYR A 72 3.05 -7.14 -5.54
C TYR A 72 1.87 -6.96 -4.58
N LEU A 73 1.46 -5.71 -4.31
CA LEU A 73 0.24 -5.46 -3.54
C LEU A 73 -1.00 -6.00 -4.26
N GLN A 74 -1.10 -5.80 -5.57
CA GLN A 74 -2.20 -6.33 -6.38
C GLN A 74 -2.28 -7.87 -6.28
N SER A 75 -1.16 -8.57 -6.36
CA SER A 75 -1.13 -10.05 -6.31
C SER A 75 -1.48 -10.63 -4.94
N THR A 76 -1.40 -9.82 -3.88
CA THR A 76 -1.71 -10.21 -2.50
C THR A 76 -3.04 -9.63 -2.00
N SER A 77 -3.78 -8.93 -2.88
CA SER A 77 -5.06 -8.31 -2.56
C SER A 77 -6.22 -9.09 -3.16
N ASN A 78 -7.34 -9.16 -2.46
CA ASN A 78 -8.52 -9.91 -2.88
C ASN A 78 -9.63 -8.96 -3.35
N ASP A 79 -10.18 -9.22 -4.54
CA ASP A 79 -11.31 -8.48 -5.14
C ASP A 79 -11.13 -6.96 -5.21
N VAL A 80 -9.90 -6.52 -5.41
CA VAL A 80 -9.56 -5.12 -5.65
C VAL A 80 -8.66 -4.98 -6.87
N GLN A 81 -8.73 -3.82 -7.51
CA GLN A 81 -7.80 -3.39 -8.53
C GLN A 81 -6.97 -2.22 -8.01
N ILE A 82 -5.64 -2.30 -8.15
CA ILE A 82 -4.70 -1.23 -7.84
C ILE A 82 -4.19 -0.63 -9.15
N GLU A 83 -4.55 0.62 -9.41
CA GLU A 83 -4.11 1.36 -10.59
C GLU A 83 -2.63 1.76 -10.47
N GLN A 84 -1.99 2.10 -11.60
CA GLN A 84 -0.57 2.47 -11.66
C GLN A 84 -0.20 3.69 -10.81
N ASP A 85 -1.18 4.56 -10.52
CA ASP A 85 -1.01 5.73 -9.67
C ASP A 85 -1.12 5.41 -8.17
N GLY A 86 -1.63 4.21 -7.83
CA GLY A 86 -1.86 3.71 -6.48
C GLY A 86 -3.33 3.75 -6.04
N LYS A 87 -4.27 4.19 -6.89
CA LYS A 87 -5.70 4.19 -6.55
C LYS A 87 -6.24 2.75 -6.44
N ILE A 88 -7.05 2.51 -5.41
CA ILE A 88 -7.60 1.19 -5.09
C ILE A 88 -9.10 1.19 -5.40
N ILE A 89 -9.53 0.29 -6.26
CA ILE A 89 -10.92 0.11 -6.70
C ILE A 89 -11.43 -1.22 -6.13
N ASN A 90 -12.60 -1.18 -5.48
CA ASN A 90 -13.34 -2.39 -5.12
C ASN A 90 -13.96 -3.00 -6.39
N MET A 91 -13.74 -4.29 -6.62
CA MET A 91 -14.26 -5.01 -7.79
C MET A 91 -15.55 -5.80 -7.48
N ARG A 92 -16.05 -5.77 -6.24
CA ARG A 92 -17.35 -6.35 -5.81
C ARG A 92 -18.50 -5.35 -5.86
#